data_AF-A0A7W1IQ26-F1
#
_entry.id   AF-A0A7W1IQ26-F1
#
_cell.length_a   1.000
_cell.length_b   1.000
_cell.length_c   1.000
_cell.angle_alpha   90.00
_cell.angle_beta   90.00
_cell.angle_gamma   90.00
#
_symmetry.space_group_name_H-M   'P 1'
#
loop_
_entity.id
_entity.type
_entity.pdbx_description
1 polymer ?
#
loop_
_entity_poly.entity_id
_entity_poly.type
_entity_poly.pdbx_seq_one_letter_code
_entity_poly.pdbx_strand_id
1 'polypeptide(L)'
;MRLDFHLHTCRSDGQLKPSELLAAVRRARLEAWAVTDHDTLAGWRELRAEPGLIPGVEVTAGRDGHEIHIVALGIDPEHGGFAVFLQDIRDLRRARLARLISSLGLDGRLSVEDLASAGADSLSRNHLAQAMVRLGRVSSIPGAFDGPIGDDAIAAMDLAPYPSPVVAIAAIRAAGGVAILAHPGMYGDEPSICTLLDLGFDGLEVKHPKLDPELSERLIAQAALRGLYVSCGSDTHWLGARQPGDYRLPKEQAWPLLKRLGVAA
;
A
#
# COMPACT_ATOMS: atom_id res chain seq x y z
N MET A 1 -15.83 4.31 -17.24
CA MET A 1 -15.51 3.68 -15.96
C MET A 1 -14.38 4.44 -15.30
N ARG A 2 -14.61 4.96 -14.10
CA ARG A 2 -13.59 5.60 -13.26
C ARG A 2 -13.25 4.69 -12.10
N LEU A 3 -11.96 4.37 -11.97
CA LEU A 3 -11.45 3.39 -11.01
C LEU A 3 -10.34 4.01 -10.17
N ASP A 4 -10.19 3.53 -8.93
CA ASP A 4 -8.98 3.74 -8.14
C ASP A 4 -8.89 2.69 -7.03
N PHE A 5 -7.92 1.79 -7.14
CA PHE A 5 -7.77 0.68 -6.19
C PHE A 5 -6.64 0.88 -5.19
N HIS A 6 -6.08 2.09 -5.10
CA HIS A 6 -4.95 2.37 -4.21
C HIS A 6 -5.12 3.73 -3.55
N LEU A 7 -5.78 3.75 -2.39
CA LEU A 7 -6.13 4.96 -1.66
C LEU A 7 -5.87 4.77 -0.17
N HIS A 8 -5.24 5.77 0.45
CA HIS A 8 -4.85 5.74 1.86
C HIS A 8 -5.65 6.73 2.67
N THR A 9 -5.93 6.37 3.92
CA THR A 9 -6.57 7.22 4.93
C THR A 9 -5.64 7.42 6.11
N CYS A 10 -6.06 8.25 7.07
CA CYS A 10 -5.38 8.41 8.35
C CYS A 10 -5.43 7.18 9.26
N ARG A 11 -5.97 6.04 8.80
CA ARG A 11 -5.87 4.75 9.50
C ARG A 11 -4.55 4.05 9.24
N SER A 12 -3.85 4.41 8.16
CA SER A 12 -2.44 4.15 7.98
C SER A 12 -1.68 5.48 7.95
N ASP A 13 -1.02 5.84 6.86
CA ASP A 13 -0.20 7.05 6.74
C ASP A 13 -0.70 8.10 5.74
N GLY A 14 -1.97 7.97 5.31
CA GLY A 14 -2.71 9.04 4.68
C GLY A 14 -3.05 10.18 5.66
N GLN A 15 -3.36 11.36 5.12
CA GLN A 15 -3.74 12.55 5.88
C GLN A 15 -5.26 12.74 5.98
N LEU A 16 -6.01 12.11 5.08
CA LEU A 16 -7.45 12.26 5.00
C LEU A 16 -8.15 11.28 5.93
N LYS A 17 -9.15 11.76 6.66
CA LYS A 17 -10.13 10.88 7.30
C LYS A 17 -10.89 10.10 6.24
N PRO A 18 -11.42 8.90 6.56
CA PRO A 18 -12.26 8.15 5.62
C PRO A 18 -13.42 8.99 5.03
N SER A 19 -14.05 9.85 5.83
CA SER A 19 -15.11 10.76 5.35
C SER A 19 -14.63 11.81 4.34
N GLU A 20 -13.39 12.30 4.49
CA GLU A 20 -12.79 13.29 3.59
C GLU A 20 -12.35 12.63 2.28
N LEU A 21 -11.77 11.43 2.37
CA LEU A 21 -11.47 10.60 1.20
C LEU A 21 -12.75 10.29 0.41
N LEU A 22 -13.83 9.92 1.09
CA LEU A 22 -15.13 9.68 0.45
C LEU A 22 -15.65 10.90 -0.32
N ALA A 23 -15.50 12.10 0.23
CA ALA A 23 -15.86 13.33 -0.48
C ALA A 23 -15.03 13.51 -1.77
N ALA A 24 -13.72 13.21 -1.71
CA ALA A 24 -12.84 13.27 -2.88
C ALA A 24 -13.21 12.20 -3.93
N VAL A 25 -13.50 10.97 -3.51
CA VAL A 25 -13.96 9.86 -4.35
C VAL A 25 -15.27 10.23 -5.08
N ARG A 26 -16.26 10.78 -4.36
CA ARG A 26 -17.53 11.23 -4.94
C ARG A 26 -17.34 12.35 -5.95
N ARG A 27 -16.45 13.31 -5.65
CA ARG A 27 -16.08 14.39 -6.58
C ARG A 27 -15.40 13.84 -7.85
N ALA A 28 -14.54 12.83 -7.69
CA ALA A 28 -13.89 12.14 -8.79
C ALA A 28 -14.85 11.23 -9.59
N ARG A 29 -16.04 10.93 -9.04
CA ARG A 29 -17.06 10.04 -9.62
C ARG A 29 -16.53 8.64 -9.88
N LEU A 30 -15.79 8.07 -8.93
CA LEU A 30 -15.33 6.69 -9.04
C LEU A 30 -16.52 5.73 -9.02
N GLU A 31 -16.47 4.73 -9.89
CA GLU A 31 -17.51 3.70 -10.06
C GLU A 31 -17.13 2.42 -9.32
N ALA A 32 -15.83 2.09 -9.26
CA ALA A 32 -15.30 1.04 -8.40
C ALA A 32 -13.95 1.49 -7.80
N TRP A 33 -13.75 1.27 -6.51
CA TRP A 33 -12.62 1.81 -5.78
C TRP A 33 -12.29 0.98 -4.54
N ALA A 34 -11.10 1.14 -3.99
CA ALA A 34 -10.69 0.48 -2.75
C ALA A 34 -9.95 1.45 -1.84
N VAL A 35 -10.22 1.36 -0.54
CA VAL A 35 -9.32 1.88 0.49
C VAL A 35 -8.32 0.77 0.77
N THR A 36 -7.04 1.06 0.68
CA THR A 36 -5.94 0.09 0.80
C THR A 36 -4.91 0.58 1.81
N ASP A 37 -5.38 1.01 2.97
CA ASP A 37 -4.51 1.39 4.08
C ASP A 37 -3.46 0.28 4.37
N HIS A 38 -2.25 0.68 4.75
CA HIS A 38 -1.19 -0.27 5.07
C HIS A 38 -1.58 -1.21 6.21
N ASP A 39 -1.66 -2.51 5.93
CA ASP A 39 -1.86 -3.59 6.90
C ASP A 39 -3.09 -3.46 7.81
N THR A 40 -4.08 -2.66 7.42
CA THR A 40 -5.34 -2.50 8.17
C THR A 40 -6.54 -2.31 7.27
N LEU A 41 -7.68 -2.83 7.73
CA LEU A 41 -9.00 -2.61 7.13
C LEU A 41 -9.79 -1.52 7.85
N ALA A 42 -9.21 -0.80 8.82
CA ALA A 42 -9.95 0.17 9.63
C ALA A 42 -10.61 1.27 8.77
N GLY A 43 -9.89 1.84 7.81
CA GLY A 43 -10.43 2.88 6.92
C GLY A 43 -11.51 2.33 5.99
N TRP A 44 -11.31 1.13 5.45
CA TRP A 44 -12.32 0.42 4.66
C TRP A 44 -13.60 0.15 5.48
N ARG A 45 -13.47 -0.34 6.73
CA ARG A 45 -14.62 -0.70 7.57
C ARG A 45 -15.53 0.49 7.87
N GLU A 46 -14.98 1.69 8.00
CA GLU A 46 -15.76 2.92 8.18
C GLU A 46 -16.59 3.28 6.94
N LEU A 47 -16.13 2.88 5.75
CA LEU A 47 -16.78 3.19 4.48
C LEU A 47 -17.50 2.00 3.84
N ARG A 48 -17.51 0.82 4.48
CA ARG A 48 -17.94 -0.47 3.89
C ARG A 48 -19.35 -0.50 3.28
N ALA A 49 -20.21 0.46 3.62
CA ALA A 49 -21.55 0.61 3.09
C ALA A 49 -21.61 1.45 1.79
N GLU A 50 -20.50 2.06 1.39
CA GLU A 50 -20.44 2.96 0.24
C GLU A 50 -20.47 2.17 -1.09
N PRO A 51 -21.28 2.60 -2.07
CA PRO A 51 -21.35 1.95 -3.37
C PRO A 51 -20.01 1.92 -4.10
N GLY A 52 -19.73 0.81 -4.78
CA GLY A 52 -18.51 0.62 -5.56
C GLY A 52 -17.25 0.40 -4.73
N LEU A 53 -17.33 0.43 -3.40
CA LEU A 53 -16.19 0.15 -2.53
C LEU A 53 -15.92 -1.37 -2.46
N ILE A 54 -14.71 -1.75 -2.82
CA ILE A 54 -14.20 -3.12 -2.78
C ILE A 54 -13.36 -3.28 -1.50
N PRO A 55 -13.46 -4.41 -0.77
CA PRO A 55 -12.52 -4.77 0.30
C PRO A 55 -11.08 -4.70 -0.19
N GLY A 56 -10.26 -3.87 0.46
CA GLY A 56 -8.89 -3.62 0.06
C GLY A 56 -7.97 -3.36 1.25
N VAL A 57 -6.69 -3.73 1.10
CA VAL A 57 -5.59 -3.44 2.04
C VAL A 57 -4.27 -3.48 1.28
N GLU A 58 -3.31 -2.62 1.61
CA GLU A 58 -1.94 -2.76 1.10
C GLU A 58 -1.11 -3.54 2.13
N VAL A 59 -0.79 -4.78 1.82
CA VAL A 59 -0.04 -5.69 2.70
C VAL A 59 1.46 -5.45 2.53
N THR A 60 2.14 -5.33 3.65
CA THR A 60 3.60 -5.20 3.70
C THR A 60 4.27 -6.56 3.72
N ALA A 61 5.14 -6.80 2.73
CA ALA A 61 6.02 -7.94 2.65
C ALA A 61 7.48 -7.49 2.63
N GLY A 62 8.41 -8.44 2.77
CA GLY A 62 9.84 -8.18 2.78
C GLY A 62 10.61 -9.11 1.86
N ARG A 63 11.59 -8.57 1.13
CA ARG A 63 12.55 -9.34 0.34
C ARG A 63 13.92 -8.67 0.39
N ASP A 64 14.95 -9.44 0.74
CA ASP A 64 16.35 -8.99 0.73
C ASP A 64 16.60 -7.70 1.52
N GLY A 65 15.87 -7.51 2.63
CA GLY A 65 15.96 -6.31 3.49
C GLY A 65 15.06 -5.13 3.05
N HIS A 66 14.41 -5.23 1.89
CA HIS A 66 13.53 -4.20 1.35
C HIS A 66 12.05 -4.53 1.56
N GLU A 67 11.23 -3.48 1.70
CA GLU A 67 9.77 -3.60 1.74
C GLU A 67 9.22 -3.81 0.31
N ILE A 68 8.33 -4.79 0.17
CA ILE A 68 7.54 -5.04 -1.05
C ILE A 68 6.09 -4.89 -0.67
N HIS A 69 5.33 -4.08 -1.40
CA HIS A 69 3.93 -3.87 -1.09
C HIS A 69 2.99 -4.61 -2.06
N ILE A 70 1.93 -5.15 -1.49
CA ILE A 70 0.96 -5.98 -2.20
C ILE A 70 -0.43 -5.43 -1.94
N VAL A 71 -1.05 -4.82 -2.94
CA VAL A 71 -2.46 -4.44 -2.86
C VAL A 71 -3.30 -5.72 -2.94
N ALA A 72 -4.03 -6.02 -1.86
CA ALA A 72 -4.98 -7.10 -1.80
C ALA A 72 -6.38 -6.57 -2.09
N LEU A 73 -7.09 -7.14 -3.06
CA LEU A 73 -8.45 -6.71 -3.44
C LEU A 73 -9.45 -7.87 -3.36
N GLY A 74 -10.68 -7.55 -2.97
CA GLY A 74 -11.78 -8.52 -2.92
C GLY A 74 -11.57 -9.62 -1.88
N ILE A 75 -10.82 -9.33 -0.81
CA ILE A 75 -10.65 -10.21 0.34
C ILE A 75 -11.97 -10.35 1.13
N ASP A 76 -12.11 -11.44 1.87
CA ASP A 76 -13.08 -11.56 2.96
C ASP A 76 -12.58 -10.78 4.19
N PRO A 77 -13.23 -9.65 4.56
CA PRO A 77 -12.81 -8.80 5.66
C PRO A 77 -12.99 -9.43 7.05
N GLU A 78 -13.73 -10.53 7.14
CA GLU A 78 -13.99 -11.27 8.38
C GLU A 78 -13.16 -12.56 8.47
N HIS A 79 -12.26 -12.81 7.52
CA HIS A 79 -11.39 -13.99 7.53
C HIS A 79 -10.39 -13.91 8.69
N GLY A 80 -10.65 -14.68 9.76
CA GLY A 80 -9.90 -14.60 11.02
C GLY A 80 -8.38 -14.83 10.87
N GLY A 81 -7.96 -15.77 10.04
CA GLY A 81 -6.53 -16.02 9.80
C GLY A 81 -5.82 -14.84 9.11
N PHE A 82 -6.54 -14.09 8.28
CA PHE A 82 -5.98 -12.92 7.60
C PHE A 82 -5.96 -11.71 8.52
N ALA A 83 -6.98 -11.55 9.37
CA ALA A 83 -6.98 -10.54 10.41
C ALA A 83 -5.80 -10.70 11.39
N VAL A 84 -5.48 -11.93 11.81
CA VAL A 84 -4.29 -12.23 12.63
C VAL A 84 -3.01 -11.89 11.86
N PHE A 85 -2.90 -12.31 10.61
CA PHE A 85 -1.74 -12.00 9.76
C PHE A 85 -1.48 -10.48 9.64
N LEU A 86 -2.51 -9.68 9.42
CA LEU A 86 -2.39 -8.21 9.39
C LEU A 86 -2.02 -7.62 10.76
N GLN A 87 -2.51 -8.20 11.86
CA GLN A 87 -2.13 -7.78 13.20
C GLN A 87 -0.64 -8.06 13.47
N ASP A 88 -0.14 -9.24 13.10
CA ASP A 88 1.28 -9.60 13.27
C ASP A 88 2.20 -8.64 12.52
N ILE A 89 1.82 -8.21 11.30
CA ILE A 89 2.58 -7.21 10.55
C ILE A 89 2.57 -5.86 11.27
N ARG A 90 1.44 -5.42 11.82
CA ARG A 90 1.36 -4.15 12.56
C ARG A 90 2.17 -4.18 13.86
N ASP A 91 2.19 -5.30 14.56
CA ASP A 91 3.03 -5.50 15.74
C ASP A 91 4.52 -5.47 15.37
N LEU A 92 4.89 -6.10 14.25
CA LEU A 92 6.25 -6.02 13.71
C LEU A 92 6.63 -4.59 13.31
N ARG A 93 5.72 -3.82 12.67
CA ARG A 93 5.93 -2.40 12.36
C ARG A 93 6.22 -1.59 13.62
N ARG A 94 5.45 -1.80 14.70
CA ARG A 94 5.68 -1.15 16.00
C ARG A 94 7.05 -1.50 16.57
N ALA A 95 7.43 -2.78 16.54
CA ALA A 95 8.74 -3.23 17.03
C ALA A 95 9.91 -2.63 16.21
N ARG A 96 9.78 -2.59 14.89
CA ARG A 96 10.78 -1.98 13.98
C ARG A 96 10.89 -0.47 14.22
N LEU A 97 9.77 0.23 14.39
CA LEU A 97 9.76 1.67 14.71
C LEU A 97 10.42 1.97 16.06
N ALA A 98 10.18 1.15 17.09
CA ALA A 98 10.88 1.29 18.38
C ALA A 98 12.40 1.17 18.21
N ARG A 99 12.86 0.23 17.36
CA ARG A 99 14.29 0.09 17.04
C ARG A 99 14.86 1.28 16.28
N LEU A 100 14.11 1.85 15.34
CA LEU A 100 14.52 3.07 14.64
C LEU A 100 14.59 4.28 15.58
N ILE A 101 13.60 4.47 16.45
CA ILE A 101 13.61 5.53 17.46
C ILE A 101 14.87 5.42 18.33
N SER A 102 15.22 4.20 18.74
CA SER A 102 16.39 3.97 19.57
C SER A 102 17.71 4.18 18.82
N SER A 103 17.82 3.71 17.58
CA SER A 103 19.03 3.93 16.76
C SER A 103 19.27 5.41 16.45
N LEU A 104 18.21 6.23 16.46
CA LEU A 104 18.27 7.68 16.30
C LEU A 104 18.53 8.44 17.62
N GLY A 105 18.63 7.74 18.75
CA GLY A 105 18.82 8.36 20.07
C GLY A 105 17.61 9.19 20.52
N LEU A 106 16.40 8.76 20.16
CA LEU A 106 15.15 9.47 20.43
C LEU A 106 14.33 8.87 21.58
N ASP A 107 14.79 7.80 22.24
CA ASP A 107 14.05 7.07 23.29
C ASP A 107 13.52 7.98 24.43
N GLY A 108 14.25 9.05 24.77
CA GLY A 108 13.84 10.01 25.81
C GLY A 108 12.94 11.15 25.31
N ARG A 109 12.58 11.16 24.03
CA ARG A 109 11.81 12.24 23.38
C ARG A 109 10.63 11.75 22.57
N LEU A 110 10.63 10.48 22.17
CA LEU A 110 9.66 9.91 21.27
C LEU A 110 9.49 8.42 21.59
N SER A 111 8.26 8.00 21.77
CA SER A 111 7.84 6.59 21.82
C SER A 111 7.10 6.22 20.53
N VAL A 112 6.85 4.92 20.33
CA VAL A 112 6.01 4.46 19.20
C VAL A 112 4.57 4.96 19.36
N GLU A 113 4.07 5.05 20.59
CA GLU A 113 2.74 5.55 20.91
C GLU A 113 2.56 7.02 20.48
N ASP A 114 3.61 7.84 20.60
CA ASP A 114 3.59 9.23 20.14
C ASP A 114 3.48 9.38 18.62
N LEU A 115 3.79 8.32 17.87
CA LEU A 115 3.64 8.30 16.41
C LEU A 115 2.20 8.06 15.95
N ALA A 116 1.32 7.56 16.83
CA ALA A 116 -0.07 7.28 16.52
C ALA A 116 -0.90 8.56 16.39
N SER A 117 -0.67 9.32 15.32
CA SER A 117 -1.44 10.51 14.99
C SER A 117 -2.92 10.16 14.77
N ALA A 118 -3.84 10.97 15.31
CA ALA A 118 -5.29 10.94 15.05
C ALA A 118 -5.99 9.55 15.04
N GLY A 119 -5.42 8.54 15.72
CA GLY A 119 -5.97 7.18 15.73
C GLY A 119 -5.58 6.34 14.50
N ALA A 120 -4.38 6.54 13.96
CA ALA A 120 -3.76 5.60 13.03
C ALA A 120 -3.70 4.20 13.65
N ASP A 121 -4.16 3.23 12.88
CA ASP A 121 -4.24 1.82 13.28
C ASP A 121 -3.00 1.04 12.81
N SER A 122 -2.33 1.53 11.77
CA SER A 122 -1.04 1.02 11.29
C SER A 122 -0.01 2.12 11.21
N LEU A 123 1.13 1.94 11.90
CA LEU A 123 2.20 2.93 11.95
C LEU A 123 3.28 2.62 10.90
N SER A 124 3.82 3.67 10.30
CA SER A 124 4.82 3.58 9.23
C SER A 124 6.00 4.52 9.48
N ARG A 125 7.06 4.35 8.69
CA ARG A 125 8.23 5.24 8.69
C ARG A 125 7.84 6.70 8.39
N ASN A 126 6.75 6.92 7.64
CA ASN A 126 6.24 8.26 7.37
C ASN A 126 5.82 8.99 8.66
N HIS A 127 5.21 8.27 9.62
CA HIS A 127 4.86 8.84 10.92
C HIS A 127 6.10 9.27 11.72
N LEU A 128 7.14 8.44 11.69
CA LEU A 128 8.44 8.77 12.29
C LEU A 128 9.07 9.98 11.59
N ALA A 129 9.05 10.04 10.25
CA ALA A 129 9.53 11.19 9.48
C ALA A 129 8.84 12.49 9.91
N GLN A 130 7.52 12.48 10.03
CA GLN A 130 6.74 13.63 10.49
C GLN A 130 7.12 14.03 11.92
N ALA A 131 7.32 13.07 12.82
CA ALA A 131 7.77 13.35 14.19
C ALA A 131 9.18 13.96 14.20
N MET A 132 10.10 13.44 13.38
CA MET A 132 11.47 13.97 13.25
C MET A 132 11.47 15.41 12.74
N VAL A 133 10.60 15.76 11.79
CA VAL A 133 10.42 17.15 11.34
C VAL A 133 9.91 18.03 12.48
N ARG A 134 8.87 17.60 13.22
CA ARG A 134 8.34 18.36 14.37
C ARG A 134 9.39 18.59 15.46
N LEU A 135 10.27 17.62 15.68
CA LEU A 135 11.37 17.69 16.63
C LEU A 135 12.59 18.49 16.11
N GLY A 136 12.54 19.00 14.87
CA GLY A 136 13.64 19.74 14.25
C GLY A 136 14.88 18.87 13.96
N ARG A 137 14.72 17.54 13.86
CA ARG A 137 15.83 16.61 13.57
C ARG A 137 16.18 16.53 12.10
N VAL A 138 15.19 16.77 11.24
CA VAL A 138 15.32 16.84 9.78
C VAL A 138 14.47 18.00 9.28
N SER A 139 14.83 18.56 8.13
CA SER A 139 14.16 19.74 7.56
C SER A 139 12.88 19.40 6.79
N SER A 140 12.71 18.15 6.36
CA SER A 140 11.57 17.69 5.57
C SER A 140 11.36 16.18 5.68
N ILE A 141 10.18 15.70 5.28
CA ILE A 141 9.89 14.27 5.19
C ILE A 141 10.80 13.57 4.17
N PRO A 142 10.98 14.08 2.92
CA PRO A 142 11.95 13.51 1.99
C PRO A 142 13.36 13.40 2.58
N GLY A 143 13.84 14.45 3.28
CA GLY A 143 15.15 14.42 3.92
C GLY A 143 15.29 13.36 5.03
N ALA A 144 14.19 12.87 5.61
CA ALA A 144 14.21 11.73 6.51
C ALA A 144 14.47 10.41 5.75
N PHE A 145 13.78 10.22 4.62
CA PHE A 145 13.90 9.04 3.77
C PHE A 145 15.19 9.03 2.93
N ASP A 146 15.74 10.19 2.59
CA ASP A 146 17.04 10.31 1.91
C ASP A 146 18.22 10.08 2.88
N GLY A 147 17.94 9.84 4.16
CA GLY A 147 18.97 9.66 5.17
C GLY A 147 18.57 8.66 6.25
N PRO A 148 18.27 9.13 7.48
CA PRO A 148 18.29 8.30 8.69
C PRO A 148 17.27 7.15 8.74
N ILE A 149 16.19 7.22 7.95
CA ILE A 149 15.13 6.19 7.94
C ILE A 149 14.85 5.65 6.53
N GLY A 150 15.75 5.95 5.58
CA GLY A 150 15.71 5.47 4.21
C GLY A 150 15.95 3.98 4.09
N ASP A 151 15.72 3.45 2.89
CA ASP A 151 15.86 2.02 2.63
C ASP A 151 17.30 1.53 2.87
N ASP A 152 18.32 2.29 2.44
CA ASP A 152 19.73 1.94 2.66
C ASP A 152 20.11 1.93 4.16
N ALA A 153 19.65 2.93 4.91
CA ALA A 153 19.91 3.04 6.34
C ALA A 153 19.28 1.87 7.11
N ILE A 154 18.09 1.45 6.69
CA ILE A 154 17.33 0.37 7.33
C ILE A 154 17.82 -1.01 6.89
N ALA A 155 18.24 -1.18 5.63
CA ALA A 155 18.81 -2.43 5.13
C ALA A 155 20.12 -2.79 5.85
N ALA A 156 20.86 -1.79 6.33
CA ALA A 156 22.05 -2.00 7.16
C ALA A 156 21.74 -2.39 8.62
N MET A 157 20.48 -2.32 9.05
CA MET A 157 20.05 -2.69 10.40
C MET A 157 19.58 -4.14 10.46
N ASP A 158 19.90 -4.82 11.56
CA ASP A 158 19.38 -6.15 11.87
C ASP A 158 17.95 -6.05 12.43
N LEU A 159 17.00 -5.74 11.55
CA LEU A 159 15.58 -5.68 11.88
C LEU A 159 14.89 -6.99 11.53
N ALA A 160 14.00 -7.44 12.42
CA ALA A 160 13.17 -8.61 12.16
C ALA A 160 12.44 -8.47 10.80
N PRO A 161 12.56 -9.47 9.90
CA PRO A 161 12.06 -9.34 8.53
C PRO A 161 10.54 -9.41 8.49
N TYR A 162 9.94 -8.68 7.56
CA TYR A 162 8.53 -8.86 7.18
C TYR A 162 8.31 -10.24 6.54
N PRO A 163 7.06 -10.75 6.54
CA PRO A 163 6.74 -11.96 5.78
C PRO A 163 7.15 -11.82 4.31
N SER A 164 7.62 -12.92 3.70
CA SER A 164 7.99 -12.88 2.28
C SER A 164 6.76 -12.63 1.38
N PRO A 165 6.94 -12.13 0.15
CA PRO A 165 5.82 -11.93 -0.77
C PRO A 165 5.02 -13.22 -0.99
N VAL A 166 5.68 -14.39 -1.05
CA VAL A 166 5.01 -15.69 -1.20
C VAL A 166 4.06 -15.97 -0.03
N VAL A 167 4.49 -15.68 1.21
CA VAL A 167 3.65 -15.85 2.40
C VAL A 167 2.48 -14.88 2.38
N ALA A 168 2.72 -13.61 2.06
CA ALA A 168 1.67 -12.59 1.96
C ALA A 168 0.63 -12.93 0.88
N ILE A 169 1.07 -13.34 -0.31
CA ILE A 169 0.20 -13.80 -1.40
C ILE A 169 -0.66 -14.99 -0.96
N ALA A 170 -0.06 -15.96 -0.27
CA ALA A 170 -0.81 -17.12 0.24
C ALA A 170 -1.88 -16.70 1.25
N ALA A 171 -1.58 -15.77 2.16
CA ALA A 171 -2.54 -15.24 3.13
C ALA A 171 -3.69 -14.47 2.45
N ILE A 172 -3.39 -13.65 1.43
CA ILE A 172 -4.39 -12.92 0.63
C ILE A 172 -5.32 -13.89 -0.09
N ARG A 173 -4.76 -14.94 -0.73
CA ARG A 173 -5.54 -15.97 -1.43
C ARG A 173 -6.39 -16.80 -0.47
N ALA A 174 -5.89 -17.11 0.72
CA ALA A 174 -6.67 -17.80 1.75
C ALA A 174 -7.89 -16.98 2.17
N ALA A 175 -7.78 -15.65 2.20
CA ALA A 175 -8.90 -14.73 2.38
C ALA A 175 -9.76 -14.52 1.12
N GLY A 176 -9.55 -15.28 0.03
CA GLY A 176 -10.31 -15.16 -1.21
C GLY A 176 -9.95 -13.97 -2.11
N GLY A 177 -8.95 -13.17 -1.72
CA GLY A 177 -8.55 -11.98 -2.44
C GLY A 177 -7.69 -12.23 -3.68
N VAL A 178 -7.32 -11.13 -4.34
CA VAL A 178 -6.38 -11.05 -5.46
C VAL A 178 -5.15 -10.27 -4.98
N ALA A 179 -3.95 -10.83 -5.15
CA ALA A 179 -2.70 -10.19 -4.79
C ALA A 179 -2.09 -9.42 -5.97
N ILE A 180 -2.05 -8.09 -5.86
CA ILE A 180 -1.54 -7.17 -6.89
C ILE A 180 -0.21 -6.58 -6.44
N LEU A 181 0.83 -6.68 -7.27
CA LEU A 181 2.10 -5.98 -7.02
C LEU A 181 1.88 -4.47 -7.12
N ALA A 182 2.02 -3.77 -5.99
CA ALA A 182 1.81 -2.34 -5.90
C ALA A 182 3.00 -1.57 -6.46
N HIS A 183 2.73 -0.43 -7.12
CA HIS A 183 3.72 0.55 -7.59
C HIS A 183 5.05 -0.02 -8.13
N PRO A 184 5.02 -0.93 -9.14
CA PRO A 184 6.18 -1.74 -9.52
C PRO A 184 7.41 -0.94 -9.97
N GLY A 185 7.24 0.30 -10.42
CA GLY A 185 8.36 1.20 -10.76
C GLY A 185 9.30 1.52 -9.58
N MET A 186 8.90 1.20 -8.34
CA MET A 186 9.76 1.30 -7.15
C MET A 186 10.77 0.16 -7.03
N TYR A 187 10.58 -0.95 -7.75
CA TYR A 187 11.41 -2.16 -7.60
C TYR A 187 12.46 -2.31 -8.70
N GLY A 188 12.74 -1.23 -9.45
CA GLY A 188 13.77 -1.19 -10.48
C GLY A 188 13.24 -1.38 -11.89
N ASP A 189 14.02 -2.10 -12.70
CA ASP A 189 13.73 -2.32 -14.11
C ASP A 189 12.75 -3.47 -14.36
N GLU A 190 12.34 -3.65 -15.61
CA GLU A 190 11.40 -4.70 -16.01
C GLU A 190 11.87 -6.12 -15.62
N PRO A 191 13.15 -6.52 -15.82
CA PRO A 191 13.65 -7.81 -15.32
C PRO A 191 13.48 -8.00 -13.81
N SER A 192 13.80 -6.97 -13.01
CA SER A 192 13.65 -7.02 -11.55
C SER A 192 12.19 -7.19 -11.14
N ILE A 193 11.29 -6.45 -11.80
CA ILE A 193 9.84 -6.55 -11.58
C ILE A 193 9.33 -7.94 -12.01
N CYS A 194 9.75 -8.46 -13.16
CA CYS A 194 9.38 -9.80 -13.61
C CYS A 194 9.79 -10.88 -12.60
N THR A 195 10.97 -10.75 -11.99
CA THR A 195 11.45 -11.66 -10.94
C THR A 195 10.57 -11.62 -9.69
N LEU A 196 9.92 -10.49 -9.39
CA LEU A 196 8.92 -10.40 -8.33
C LEU A 196 7.60 -11.04 -8.76
N LEU A 197 7.12 -10.78 -9.97
CA LEU A 197 5.87 -11.36 -10.49
C LEU A 197 5.91 -12.89 -10.48
N ASP A 198 7.06 -13.48 -10.78
CA ASP A 198 7.29 -14.92 -10.79
C ASP A 198 7.18 -15.57 -9.38
N LEU A 199 7.07 -14.77 -8.30
CA LEU A 199 6.72 -15.23 -6.95
C LEU A 199 5.23 -15.61 -6.80
N GLY A 200 4.44 -15.44 -7.87
CA GLY A 200 3.05 -15.90 -7.93
C GLY A 200 2.02 -14.83 -7.61
N PHE A 201 2.29 -13.56 -7.91
CA PHE A 201 1.26 -12.51 -7.87
C PHE A 201 0.10 -12.85 -8.83
N ASP A 202 -1.09 -12.35 -8.53
CA ASP A 202 -2.25 -12.48 -9.42
C ASP A 202 -2.33 -11.31 -10.41
N GLY A 203 -1.67 -10.19 -10.11
CA GLY A 203 -1.65 -9.00 -10.95
C GLY A 203 -0.62 -7.96 -10.53
N LEU A 204 -0.65 -6.82 -11.20
CA LEU A 204 0.21 -5.67 -10.91
C LEU A 204 -0.46 -4.33 -11.26
N GLU A 205 0.00 -3.27 -10.62
CA GLU A 205 -0.40 -1.91 -10.98
C GLU A 205 0.38 -1.43 -12.21
N VAL A 206 -0.35 -1.11 -13.29
CA VAL A 206 0.25 -0.62 -14.54
C VAL A 206 -0.06 0.84 -14.81
N LYS A 207 -0.93 1.47 -14.02
CA LYS A 207 -1.20 2.92 -14.05
C LYS A 207 -1.09 3.45 -12.62
N HIS A 208 0.05 4.07 -12.35
CA HIS A 208 0.47 4.50 -11.00
C HIS A 208 1.44 5.71 -11.09
N PRO A 209 1.44 6.66 -10.13
CA PRO A 209 2.31 7.84 -10.15
C PRO A 209 3.80 7.58 -10.31
N LYS A 210 4.28 6.49 -9.72
CA LYS A 210 5.70 6.12 -9.70
C LYS A 210 6.08 5.16 -10.84
N LEU A 211 5.23 5.05 -11.87
CA LEU A 211 5.47 4.17 -13.00
C LEU A 211 5.54 4.98 -14.29
N ASP A 212 6.71 4.95 -14.92
CA ASP A 212 6.93 5.57 -16.22
C ASP A 212 6.02 4.96 -17.32
N PRO A 213 5.49 5.74 -18.27
CA PRO A 213 4.62 5.24 -19.33
C PRO A 213 5.22 4.14 -20.20
N GLU A 214 6.52 4.20 -20.52
CA GLU A 214 7.18 3.20 -21.36
C GLU A 214 7.31 1.87 -20.61
N LEU A 215 7.71 1.93 -19.33
CA LEU A 215 7.73 0.75 -18.48
C LEU A 215 6.32 0.19 -18.25
N SER A 216 5.31 1.05 -18.09
CA SER A 216 3.89 0.67 -18.01
C SER A 216 3.45 -0.17 -19.21
N GLU A 217 3.80 0.23 -20.44
CA GLU A 217 3.45 -0.53 -21.64
C GLU A 217 4.11 -1.91 -21.68
N ARG A 218 5.40 -1.99 -21.32
CA ARG A 218 6.10 -3.27 -21.24
C ARG A 218 5.51 -4.18 -20.17
N LEU A 219 5.19 -3.65 -19.00
CA LEU A 219 4.56 -4.40 -17.92
C LEU A 219 3.14 -4.90 -18.27
N ILE A 220 2.37 -4.14 -19.07
CA ILE A 220 1.08 -4.61 -19.61
C ILE A 220 1.31 -5.84 -20.52
N ALA A 221 2.33 -5.81 -21.37
CA ALA A 221 2.68 -6.97 -22.20
C ALA A 221 3.11 -8.17 -21.35
N GLN A 222 3.93 -7.95 -20.32
CA GLN A 222 4.34 -9.01 -19.38
C GLN A 222 3.16 -9.61 -18.61
N ALA A 223 2.18 -8.78 -18.24
CA ALA A 223 0.95 -9.24 -17.61
C ALA A 223 0.13 -10.14 -18.55
N ALA A 224 -0.04 -9.74 -19.80
CA ALA A 224 -0.75 -10.52 -20.81
C ALA A 224 -0.08 -11.89 -21.05
N LEU A 225 1.26 -11.93 -21.13
CA LEU A 225 2.02 -13.18 -21.31
C LEU A 225 1.87 -14.15 -20.14
N ARG A 226 1.76 -13.62 -18.91
CA ARG A 226 1.61 -14.42 -17.67
C ARG A 226 0.15 -14.69 -17.29
N GLY A 227 -0.82 -14.14 -18.01
CA GLY A 227 -2.23 -14.21 -17.63
C GLY A 227 -2.56 -13.45 -16.34
N LEU A 228 -1.78 -12.41 -16.02
CA LEU A 228 -1.95 -11.60 -14.82
C LEU A 228 -2.99 -10.50 -15.02
N TYR A 229 -3.66 -10.13 -13.93
CA TYR A 229 -4.53 -8.96 -13.89
C TYR A 229 -3.71 -7.67 -13.92
N VAL A 230 -4.29 -6.63 -14.50
CA VAL A 230 -3.77 -5.28 -14.44
C VAL A 230 -4.67 -4.40 -13.58
N SER A 231 -4.06 -3.56 -12.76
CA SER A 231 -4.73 -2.63 -11.84
C SER A 231 -4.25 -1.19 -12.05
N CYS A 232 -4.95 -0.24 -11.43
CA CYS A 232 -4.59 1.16 -11.37
C CYS A 232 -4.87 1.75 -9.98
N GLY A 233 -4.05 2.73 -9.61
CA GLY A 233 -4.09 3.32 -8.28
C GLY A 233 -3.44 4.69 -8.27
N SER A 234 -4.05 5.65 -7.57
CA SER A 234 -3.45 6.98 -7.41
C SER A 234 -2.43 7.06 -6.29
N ASP A 235 -2.43 6.09 -5.37
CA ASP A 235 -1.56 6.10 -4.19
C ASP A 235 -1.73 7.41 -3.41
N THR A 236 -2.99 7.85 -3.31
CA THR A 236 -3.37 9.13 -2.71
C THR A 236 -3.27 9.03 -1.20
N HIS A 237 -2.28 9.71 -0.64
CA HIS A 237 -2.10 9.90 0.80
C HIS A 237 -2.60 11.27 1.28
N TRP A 238 -2.65 12.28 0.41
CA TRP A 238 -3.23 13.59 0.68
C TRP A 238 -3.74 14.22 -0.62
N LEU A 239 -4.67 15.17 -0.52
CA LEU A 239 -5.13 15.90 -1.71
C LEU A 239 -4.09 16.96 -2.10
N GLY A 240 -3.30 16.65 -3.12
CA GLY A 240 -2.27 17.54 -3.64
C GLY A 240 -2.07 17.33 -5.14
N ALA A 241 -0.84 17.05 -5.54
CA ALA A 241 -0.51 16.74 -6.93
C ALA A 241 -1.16 15.45 -7.45
N ARG A 242 -1.56 14.56 -6.54
CA ARG A 242 -2.31 13.33 -6.83
C ARG A 242 -3.73 13.47 -6.30
N GLN A 243 -4.70 13.04 -7.09
CA GLN A 243 -6.10 12.99 -6.75
C GLN A 243 -6.68 11.60 -7.05
N PRO A 244 -7.73 11.18 -6.32
CA PRO A 244 -8.43 9.94 -6.63
C PRO A 244 -8.90 9.90 -8.09
N GLY A 245 -8.57 8.82 -8.80
CA GLY A 245 -8.95 8.58 -10.19
C GLY A 245 -8.09 9.26 -11.28
N ASP A 246 -6.95 9.84 -10.91
CA ASP A 246 -6.00 10.41 -11.87
C ASP A 246 -5.39 9.35 -12.81
N TYR A 247 -5.21 8.13 -12.31
CA TYR A 247 -4.54 7.05 -13.04
C TYR A 247 -5.57 6.07 -13.60
N ARG A 248 -5.73 6.11 -14.91
CA ARG A 248 -6.86 5.46 -15.58
C ARG A 248 -6.45 4.25 -16.38
N LEU A 249 -7.23 3.21 -16.23
CA LEU A 249 -7.13 1.99 -17.01
C LEU A 249 -8.32 1.89 -17.99
N PRO A 250 -8.10 1.62 -19.29
CA PRO A 250 -9.18 1.33 -20.23
C PRO A 250 -10.09 0.19 -19.72
N LYS A 251 -11.39 0.26 -20.06
CA LYS A 251 -12.38 -0.71 -19.55
C LYS A 251 -11.98 -2.14 -19.92
N GLU A 252 -11.48 -2.33 -21.13
CA GLU A 252 -11.08 -3.62 -21.70
C GLU A 252 -9.94 -4.25 -20.90
N GLN A 253 -8.98 -3.43 -20.44
CA GLN A 253 -7.86 -3.87 -19.61
C GLN A 253 -8.29 -4.14 -18.16
N ALA A 254 -9.18 -3.31 -17.61
CA ALA A 254 -9.67 -3.47 -16.24
C ALA A 254 -10.67 -4.63 -16.07
N TRP A 255 -11.38 -4.99 -17.14
CA TRP A 255 -12.52 -5.90 -17.08
C TRP A 255 -12.23 -7.28 -16.49
N PRO A 256 -11.11 -7.96 -16.82
CA PRO A 256 -10.77 -9.25 -16.22
C PRO A 256 -10.67 -9.19 -14.69
N LEU A 257 -10.04 -8.14 -14.15
CA LEU A 257 -9.93 -7.92 -12.71
C LEU A 257 -11.30 -7.61 -12.09
N LEU A 258 -12.06 -6.70 -12.68
CA LEU A 258 -13.39 -6.32 -12.18
C LEU A 258 -14.36 -7.50 -12.12
N LYS A 259 -14.32 -8.36 -13.13
CA LYS A 259 -15.09 -9.61 -13.16
C LYS A 259 -14.66 -10.55 -12.02
N ARG A 260 -13.36 -10.67 -11.74
CA ARG A 260 -12.83 -11.46 -10.61
C ARG A 260 -13.24 -10.89 -9.26
N LEU A 261 -13.42 -9.57 -9.17
CA LEU A 261 -13.87 -8.85 -7.98
C LEU A 261 -15.40 -8.79 -7.83
N GLY A 262 -16.16 -9.35 -8.78
CA GLY A 262 -17.64 -9.35 -8.74
C GLY A 262 -18.28 -8.00 -9.03
N VAL A 263 -17.55 -7.07 -9.66
CA VAL A 263 -18.10 -5.76 -10.06
C VAL A 263 -18.95 -5.92 -11.33
N ALA A 264 -20.19 -5.43 -11.29
CA ALA A 264 -21.12 -5.50 -12.41
C ALA A 264 -20.67 -4.62 -13.62
N ALA A 265 -21.15 -4.97 -14.82
CA ALA A 265 -20.74 -4.40 -16.10
C ALA A 265 -21.25 -2.98 -16.40
#